data_AF-A0A6M3LYN9-F1
#
_entry.id   AF-A0A6M3LYN9-F1
#
_cell.length_a   1.000
_cell.length_b   1.000
_cell.length_c   1.000
_cell.angle_alpha   90.00
_cell.angle_beta   90.00
_cell.angle_gamma   90.00
#
_symmetry.space_group_name_H-M   'P 1'
#
loop_
_entity.id
_entity.type
_entity.pdbx_description
1 polymer ?
#
loop_
_entity_poly.entity_id
_entity_poly.type
_entity_poly.pdbx_seq_one_letter_code
_entity_poly.pdbx_strand_id
1 'polypeptide(L)' 'MGMMETEGEAIKRPLSNVWQQLVVLKKAIEKADGVVKKILPNGMLELTDEDGNRIIRPPYSWEIEDN' A
#
# COMPACT_ATOMS: atom_id res chain seq x y z
N MET A 1 5.30 -31.91 12.44
CA MET A 1 5.50 -30.45 12.49
C MET A 1 4.55 -29.86 11.46
N GLY A 2 3.33 -29.56 11.86
CA GLY A 2 2.26 -29.14 10.93
C GLY A 2 2.41 -27.66 10.61
N MET A 3 2.59 -27.33 9.33
CA MET A 3 2.58 -25.95 8.85
C MET A 3 1.20 -25.37 9.12
N MET A 4 1.13 -24.35 9.99
CA MET A 4 0.00 -23.43 10.02
C MET A 4 0.06 -22.62 8.73
N GLU A 5 -0.67 -23.06 7.70
CA GLU A 5 -1.03 -22.18 6.59
C GLU A 5 -1.81 -21.01 7.21
N THR A 6 -1.18 -19.86 7.30
CA THR A 6 -1.86 -18.65 7.77
C THR A 6 -2.97 -18.33 6.78
N GLU A 7 -4.22 -18.20 7.26
CA GLU A 7 -5.44 -18.03 6.45
C GLU A 7 -5.35 -16.89 5.41
N GLY A 8 -4.43 -15.94 5.60
CA GLY A 8 -4.13 -14.89 4.64
C GLY A 8 -3.45 -15.35 3.34
N GLU A 9 -2.77 -16.50 3.29
CA GLU A 9 -2.12 -17.00 2.07
C GLU A 9 -3.08 -17.76 1.15
N ALA A 10 -4.09 -18.45 1.71
CA ALA A 10 -5.09 -19.18 0.93
C ALA A 10 -6.03 -18.24 0.13
N ILE A 11 -6.35 -17.07 0.68
CA ILE A 11 -7.24 -16.07 0.07
C ILE A 11 -6.52 -15.23 -1.01
N LYS A 12 -5.18 -15.12 -0.96
CA LYS A 12 -4.38 -14.30 -1.90
C LYS A 12 -4.46 -14.77 -3.35
N ARG A 13 -4.60 -16.07 -3.62
CA ARG A 13 -4.64 -16.60 -4.99
C ARG A 13 -5.89 -16.17 -5.78
N PRO A 14 -7.13 -16.39 -5.29
CA PRO A 14 -8.34 -16.07 -6.05
C PRO A 14 -8.61 -14.57 -6.20
N LEU A 15 -8.19 -13.74 -5.23
CA LEU A 15 -8.45 -12.29 -5.23
C LEU A 15 -7.27 -11.45 -5.71
N SER A 16 -6.18 -12.07 -6.15
CA SER A 16 -4.96 -11.38 -6.64
C SER A 16 -5.27 -10.33 -7.70
N ASN A 17 -6.11 -10.67 -8.68
CA ASN A 17 -6.52 -9.74 -9.75
C ASN A 17 -7.32 -8.54 -9.22
N VAL A 18 -8.24 -8.76 -8.29
CA VAL A 18 -9.04 -7.68 -7.69
C VAL A 18 -8.12 -6.77 -6.86
N TRP A 19 -7.20 -7.37 -6.10
CA TRP A 19 -6.21 -6.62 -5.32
C TRP A 19 -5.33 -5.75 -6.21
N GLN A 20 -4.82 -6.27 -7.33
CA GLN A 20 -4.04 -5.47 -8.30
C GLN A 20 -4.86 -4.30 -8.86
N GLN A 21 -6.13 -4.53 -9.22
CA GLN A 21 -7.02 -3.45 -9.69
C GLN A 21 -7.22 -2.37 -8.63
N LEU A 22 -7.42 -2.76 -7.36
CA LEU A 22 -7.56 -1.81 -6.25
C LEU A 22 -6.28 -1.01 -6.01
N VAL A 23 -5.10 -1.63 -6.11
CA VAL A 23 -3.81 -0.92 -6.01
C VAL A 23 -3.66 0.10 -7.13
N VAL A 24 -4.00 -0.26 -8.37
CA VAL A 24 -3.94 0.65 -9.52
C VAL A 24 -4.92 1.81 -9.34
N LEU A 25 -6.16 1.53 -8.94
CA LEU A 25 -7.19 2.56 -8.67
C LEU A 25 -6.74 3.52 -7.58
N LYS A 26 -6.18 3.00 -6.48
CA LYS A 26 -5.65 3.81 -5.39
C LYS A 26 -4.54 4.75 -5.87
N LYS A 27 -3.57 4.24 -6.63
CA LYS A 27 -2.48 5.07 -7.20
C LYS A 27 -3.02 6.18 -8.10
N ALA A 28 -4.06 5.88 -8.90
CA ALA A 28 -4.68 6.87 -9.78
C ALA A 28 -5.39 7.98 -8.98
N ILE A 29 -6.12 7.63 -7.93
CA ILE A 29 -6.78 8.59 -7.02
C ILE A 29 -5.73 9.45 -6.30
N GLU A 30 -4.71 8.82 -5.71
CA GLU A 30 -3.63 9.55 -5.03
C GLU A 30 -2.95 10.56 -5.95
N LYS A 31 -2.75 10.20 -7.23
CA LYS A 31 -2.19 11.12 -8.22
C LYS A 31 -3.16 12.24 -8.59
N ALA A 32 -4.46 11.96 -8.68
CA ALA A 32 -5.49 12.95 -8.99
C ALA A 32 -5.64 13.99 -7.87
N ASP A 33 -5.56 13.52 -6.62
CA ASP A 33 -5.68 14.35 -5.40
C ASP A 33 -4.33 14.96 -4.98
N GLY A 34 -3.30 14.87 -5.82
CA GLY A 34 -1.99 15.50 -5.57
C GLY A 34 -1.21 14.90 -4.39
N VAL A 35 -1.50 13.67 -3.98
CA VAL A 35 -0.87 13.02 -2.82
C VAL A 35 0.62 12.75 -3.10
N VAL A 36 1.48 13.31 -2.25
CA VAL A 36 2.92 13.09 -2.26
C VAL A 36 3.29 12.03 -1.22
N LYS A 37 4.16 11.10 -1.64
CA LYS A 37 4.68 10.01 -0.80
C LYS A 37 6.16 10.24 -0.50
N LYS A 38 6.53 10.05 0.77
CA LYS A 38 7.93 10.13 1.21
C LYS A 38 8.24 9.03 2.22
N ILE A 39 9.29 8.26 1.94
CA ILE A 39 9.86 7.35 2.94
C ILE A 39 10.75 8.16 3.88
N LEU A 40 10.44 8.09 5.17
CA LEU A 40 11.19 8.74 6.24
C LEU A 40 12.41 7.89 6.65
N PRO A 41 13.43 8.49 7.29
CA PRO A 41 14.63 7.75 7.70
C PRO A 41 14.38 6.58 8.65
N ASN A 42 13.27 6.60 9.39
CA ASN A 42 12.84 5.50 10.26
C ASN A 42 12.07 4.40 9.51
N GLY A 43 12.01 4.44 8.19
CA GLY A 43 11.31 3.47 7.35
C GLY A 43 9.80 3.64 7.27
N MET A 44 9.25 4.70 7.88
CA MET A 44 7.82 5.01 7.80
C MET A 44 7.49 5.71 6.48
N LEU A 45 6.27 5.50 5.99
CA LEU A 45 5.71 6.22 4.85
C LEU A 45 4.92 7.42 5.36
N GLU A 46 5.30 8.60 4.86
CA GLU A 46 4.53 9.83 4.98
C GLU A 46 3.75 10.07 3.69
N LEU A 47 2.44 10.29 3.83
CA LEU A 47 1.52 10.71 2.77
C LEU A 47 1.06 12.13 3.09
N THR A 48 1.15 13.03 2.12
CA THR A 48 0.66 14.41 2.22
C THR A 48 -0.24 14.71 1.04
N ASP A 49 -1.46 15.16 1.26
CA ASP A 49 -2.38 15.61 0.20
C ASP A 49 -2.18 17.10 -0.14
N GLU A 50 -2.93 17.60 -1.13
CA GLU A 50 -2.85 19.02 -1.55
C GLU A 50 -3.30 20.00 -0.47
N ASP A 51 -4.21 19.59 0.41
CA ASP A 51 -4.73 20.38 1.53
C ASP A 51 -3.73 20.44 2.70
N GLY A 52 -2.65 19.65 2.63
CA GLY A 52 -1.61 19.58 3.66
C GLY A 52 -1.94 18.63 4.81
N ASN A 53 -2.96 17.77 4.69
CA ASN A 53 -3.21 16.70 5.64
C ASN A 53 -2.11 15.65 5.53
N ARG A 54 -1.62 15.19 6.68
CA ARG A 54 -0.46 14.29 6.76
C ARG A 54 -0.81 13.02 7.52
N ILE A 55 -0.45 11.88 6.94
CA ILE A 55 -0.55 10.56 7.57
C ILE A 55 0.82 9.92 7.57
N ILE A 56 1.25 9.42 8.73
CA ILE A 56 2.51 8.69 8.90
C ILE A 56 2.20 7.27 9.38
N ARG A 57 2.60 6.27 8.60
CA ARG A 57 2.35 4.86 8.91
C ARG A 57 3.44 3.95 8.35
N PRO A 58 3.51 2.67 8.76
CA PRO A 58 4.34 1.70 8.05
C PRO A 58 3.91 1.59 6.57
N PRO A 59 4.85 1.50 5.63
CA PRO A 59 4.53 1.23 4.23
C PRO A 59 3.89 -0.16 4.07
N TYR A 60 2.95 -0.29 3.14
CA TYR A 60 2.55 -1.63 2.70
C TYR A 60 3.63 -2.23 1.81
N SER A 61 3.76 -3.57 1.77
CA SER A 61 4.80 -4.25 0.98
C SER A 61 4.83 -3.79 -0.48
N TRP A 62 3.66 -3.60 -1.09
CA TRP A 62 3.51 -3.16 -2.48
C TRP A 62 3.84 -1.68 -2.73
N GLU A 63 3.94 -0.85 -1.68
CA GLU A 63 4.35 0.56 -1.80
C GLU A 63 5.87 0.72 -1.77
N ILE A 64 6.59 -0.31 -1.33
CA ILE A 64 8.07 -0.33 -1.27
C ILE A 64 8.63 -0.88 -2.58
N GLU A 65 7.95 -1.85 -3.22
CA GLU A 65 8.40 -2.49 -4.46
C GLU A 65 8.37 -1.57 -5.68
N ASP A 66 7.64 -0.46 -5.62
CA ASP A 66 7.33 0.42 -6.76
C ASP A 66 8.05 1.78 -6.70
N ASN A 67 8.91 2.00 -5.71
CA ASN A 67 9.59 3.30 -5.46
C ASN A 67 11.08 3.26 -5.76
#